data_AF-A0AAW0WPC2-F1
#
_entry.id   AF-A0AAW0WPC2-F1
#
_cell.length_a   1.000
_cell.length_b   1.000
_cell.length_c   1.000
_cell.angle_alpha   90.00
_cell.angle_beta   90.00
_cell.angle_gamma   90.00
#
_symmetry.space_group_name_H-M   'P 1'
#
loop_
_entity.id
_entity.type
_entity.pdbx_description
1 polymer ?
#
loop_
_entity_poly.entity_id
_entity_poly.type
_entity_poly.pdbx_seq_one_letter_code
_entity_poly.pdbx_strand_id
1 'polypeptide(L)'
;RFTTIRGTQQGKQEERLPFMALVLPKVLKDTYPSAADNVRMNVHRLTTPFDLYPTMQDVLHFSGARLGQVTERGISLFSQIPTSRTCVDAFIEPHWCACLSWERVGVEEQRVQRAAHALVHYINTYTAPQRALCHELTIQKITWAGKLLPTKGLLTYKKNADVDGFVPDLTDETEVSEVVYQVHLHTSPGHAHFEASLSYNIRLDTFSVKMEDVSRTNKYGDQPHCVRNSHPHLRKFCYCREPPPPPPHDKT
;
A
#
# COMPACT_ATOMS: atom_id res chain seq x y z
N ARG A 1 16.35 18.16 18.04
CA ARG A 1 15.69 16.89 18.46
C ARG A 1 16.54 15.74 17.91
N PHE A 2 17.36 15.10 18.75
CA PHE A 2 18.39 14.13 18.33
C PHE A 2 18.15 12.80 19.05
N THR A 3 17.39 11.90 18.43
CA THR A 3 17.14 10.55 18.94
C THR A 3 17.72 9.55 17.95
N THR A 4 18.25 8.44 18.45
CA THR A 4 18.86 7.38 17.63
C THR A 4 17.89 6.76 16.62
N ILE A 5 16.58 6.83 16.90
CA ILE A 5 15.53 6.31 16.02
C ILE A 5 15.52 7.00 14.64
N ARG A 6 15.95 8.27 14.53
CA ARG A 6 16.03 9.00 13.25
C ARG A 6 17.02 8.37 12.26
N GLY A 7 17.99 7.59 12.76
CA GLY A 7 18.93 6.84 11.92
C GLY A 7 18.37 5.51 11.40
N THR A 8 17.17 5.09 11.83
CA THR A 8 16.55 3.83 11.38
C THR A 8 15.76 4.03 10.09
N GLN A 9 15.55 2.97 9.31
CA GLN A 9 14.70 2.97 8.12
C GLN A 9 13.32 3.61 8.39
N GLN A 10 12.68 3.25 9.50
CA GLN A 10 11.37 3.77 9.88
C GLN A 10 11.44 5.25 10.28
N GLY A 11 12.39 5.62 11.14
CA GLY A 11 12.54 7.00 11.59
C GLY A 11 12.86 7.97 10.44
N LYS A 12 13.65 7.54 9.45
CA LYS A 12 13.91 8.34 8.25
C LYS A 12 12.64 8.59 7.44
N GLN A 13 11.76 7.60 7.29
CA GLN A 13 10.48 7.78 6.61
C GLN A 13 9.54 8.69 7.39
N GLU A 14 9.38 8.46 8.69
CA GLU A 14 8.48 9.25 9.55
C GLU A 14 8.86 10.73 9.58
N GLU A 15 10.16 11.05 9.57
CA GLU A 15 10.62 12.44 9.51
C GLU A 15 10.19 13.18 8.24
N ARG A 16 9.90 12.44 7.16
CA ARG A 16 9.52 12.94 5.83
C ARG A 16 8.03 12.86 5.56
N LEU A 17 7.24 12.46 6.55
CA LEU A 17 5.79 12.36 6.48
C LEU A 17 5.16 13.38 7.44
N PRO A 18 5.29 14.69 7.16
CA PRO A 18 4.66 15.71 8.00
C PRO A 18 3.13 15.58 7.93
N PHE A 19 2.49 15.70 9.09
CA PHE A 19 1.03 15.74 9.17
C PHE A 19 0.53 17.17 9.06
N MET A 20 -0.53 17.36 8.27
CA MET A 20 -1.25 18.62 8.16
C MET A 20 -2.76 18.34 8.23
N ALA A 21 -3.47 19.17 8.99
CA ALA A 21 -4.93 19.15 9.07
C ALA A 21 -5.49 20.50 8.64
N LEU A 22 -6.66 20.48 7.99
CA LEU A 22 -7.40 21.65 7.57
C LEU A 22 -8.82 21.63 8.13
N VAL A 23 -9.27 22.77 8.65
CA VAL A 23 -10.67 23.00 9.02
C VAL A 23 -11.19 24.12 8.13
N LEU A 24 -12.08 23.76 7.21
CA LEU A 24 -12.70 24.74 6.32
C LEU A 24 -13.88 25.45 7.03
N PRO A 25 -13.97 26.79 6.99
CA PRO A 25 -15.14 27.52 7.47
C PRO A 25 -16.42 27.07 6.76
N LYS A 26 -17.57 27.16 7.46
CA LYS A 26 -18.87 26.83 6.86
C LYS A 26 -19.15 27.68 5.63
N VAL A 27 -18.88 28.99 5.71
CA VAL A 27 -19.07 29.93 4.59
C VAL A 27 -18.28 29.49 3.35
N LEU A 28 -17.05 29.00 3.50
CA LEU A 28 -16.26 28.52 2.35
C LEU A 28 -16.88 27.27 1.73
N LYS A 29 -17.34 26.32 2.55
CA LYS A 29 -18.01 25.09 2.08
C LYS A 29 -19.30 25.40 1.32
N ASP A 30 -20.07 26.37 1.80
CA ASP A 30 -21.35 26.75 1.21
C ASP A 30 -21.15 27.61 -0.06
N THR A 31 -20.14 28.50 -0.08
CA THR A 31 -19.86 29.42 -1.21
C THR A 31 -19.08 28.74 -2.33
N TYR A 32 -18.12 27.87 -1.99
CA TYR A 32 -17.22 27.21 -2.93
C TYR A 32 -17.20 25.69 -2.70
N PRO A 33 -18.32 24.97 -2.97
CA PRO A 33 -18.42 23.54 -2.70
C PRO A 33 -17.38 22.72 -3.47
N SER A 34 -17.08 23.10 -4.72
CA SER A 34 -16.05 22.43 -5.54
C SER A 34 -14.66 22.51 -4.92
N ALA A 35 -14.29 23.65 -4.31
CA ALA A 35 -13.03 23.79 -3.59
C ALA A 35 -12.98 22.87 -2.35
N ALA A 36 -14.08 22.80 -1.60
CA ALA A 36 -14.18 21.91 -0.45
C ALA A 36 -14.09 20.42 -0.84
N ASP A 37 -14.69 20.03 -1.96
CA ASP A 37 -14.63 18.66 -2.48
C ASP A 37 -13.23 18.30 -3.00
N ASN A 38 -12.53 19.26 -3.60
CA ASN A 38 -11.13 19.09 -3.98
C ASN A 38 -10.25 18.85 -2.75
N VAL A 39 -10.42 19.63 -1.67
CA VAL A 39 -9.68 19.41 -0.41
C VAL A 39 -9.92 18.00 0.11
N ARG A 40 -11.16 17.48 0.05
CA ARG A 40 -11.49 16.11 0.47
C ARG A 40 -10.85 15.06 -0.44
N MET A 41 -10.90 15.24 -1.76
CA MET A 41 -10.26 14.33 -2.71
C MET A 41 -8.73 14.29 -2.55
N ASN A 42 -8.13 15.44 -2.28
CA ASN A 42 -6.68 15.59 -2.17
C ASN A 42 -6.09 14.85 -0.96
N VAL A 43 -6.89 14.46 0.02
CA VAL A 43 -6.48 13.58 1.14
C VAL A 43 -5.88 12.26 0.62
N HIS A 44 -6.27 11.81 -0.57
CA HIS A 44 -5.79 10.58 -1.20
C HIS A 44 -4.82 10.86 -2.37
N ARG A 45 -4.18 12.04 -2.39
CA ARG A 45 -3.24 12.49 -3.43
C ARG A 45 -1.90 12.90 -2.80
N LEU A 46 -0.86 12.98 -3.63
CA LEU A 46 0.44 13.47 -3.19
C LEU A 46 0.39 15.00 -3.03
N THR A 47 0.19 15.44 -1.78
CA THR A 47 0.32 16.84 -1.35
C THR A 47 1.70 17.10 -0.75
N THR A 48 2.20 18.32 -0.88
CA THR A 48 3.47 18.76 -0.28
C THR A 48 3.30 20.11 0.44
N PRO A 49 4.22 20.50 1.33
CA PRO A 49 4.19 21.84 1.93
C PRO A 49 4.23 22.98 0.89
N PHE A 50 4.74 22.75 -0.32
CA PHE A 50 4.74 23.76 -1.39
C PHE A 50 3.33 24.08 -1.90
N ASP A 51 2.36 23.19 -1.69
CA ASP A 51 0.96 23.41 -2.06
C ASP A 51 0.28 24.46 -1.15
N LEU A 52 0.86 24.74 0.03
CA LEU A 52 0.33 25.74 0.95
C LEU A 52 0.41 27.16 0.41
N TYR A 53 1.50 27.50 -0.28
CA TYR A 53 1.70 28.84 -0.82
C TYR A 53 0.58 29.24 -1.81
N PRO A 54 0.29 28.48 -2.90
CA PRO A 54 -0.81 28.81 -3.80
C PRO A 54 -2.18 28.66 -3.12
N THR A 55 -2.34 27.77 -2.13
CA THR A 55 -3.58 27.70 -1.33
C THR A 55 -3.83 29.00 -0.58
N MET A 56 -2.81 29.57 0.07
CA MET A 56 -2.92 30.84 0.79
C MET A 56 -3.16 32.01 -0.16
N GLN A 57 -2.61 31.97 -1.38
CA GLN A 57 -2.94 32.95 -2.42
C GLN A 57 -4.43 32.87 -2.80
N ASP A 58 -4.97 31.66 -2.96
CA ASP A 58 -6.39 31.46 -3.24
C ASP A 58 -7.30 31.86 -2.05
N VAL A 59 -6.82 31.76 -0.79
CA VAL A 59 -7.56 32.29 0.37
C VAL A 59 -7.76 33.80 0.24
N LEU A 60 -6.78 34.51 -0.31
CA LEU A 60 -6.88 35.95 -0.54
C LEU A 60 -7.72 36.28 -1.77
N HIS A 61 -7.47 35.57 -2.88
CA HIS A 61 -8.13 35.79 -4.17
C HIS A 61 -8.42 34.47 -4.86
N PHE A 62 -9.61 33.92 -4.61
CA PHE A 62 -10.00 32.65 -5.20
C PHE A 62 -10.41 32.82 -6.66
N SER A 63 -9.65 32.20 -7.56
CA SER A 63 -9.89 32.25 -9.02
C SER A 63 -10.75 31.10 -9.56
N GLY A 64 -11.20 30.20 -8.68
CA GLY A 64 -12.01 29.04 -9.02
C GLY A 64 -11.25 27.72 -8.93
N ALA A 65 -11.99 26.65 -8.67
CA ALA A 65 -11.45 25.30 -8.61
C ALA A 65 -11.09 24.79 -10.01
N ARG A 66 -9.92 24.16 -10.15
CA ARG A 66 -9.44 23.56 -11.41
C ARG A 66 -8.73 22.24 -11.16
N LEU A 67 -8.38 21.55 -12.25
CA LEU A 67 -7.38 20.48 -12.21
C LEU A 67 -5.97 21.12 -12.21
N GLY A 68 -5.15 20.73 -11.24
CA GLY A 68 -3.74 21.14 -11.18
C GLY A 68 -2.93 20.57 -12.34
N GLN A 69 -1.81 21.19 -12.66
CA GLN A 69 -0.87 20.65 -13.66
C GLN A 69 0.33 20.04 -12.95
N VAL A 70 0.78 18.86 -13.38
CA VAL A 70 1.93 18.18 -12.75
C VAL A 70 3.23 18.99 -12.84
N THR A 71 3.33 19.91 -13.81
CA THR A 71 4.48 20.82 -13.96
C THR A 71 4.53 21.92 -12.90
N GLU A 72 3.45 22.13 -12.13
CA GLU A 72 3.40 23.12 -11.06
C GLU A 72 4.07 22.56 -9.80
N ARG A 73 5.11 23.26 -9.31
CA ARG A 73 5.77 22.89 -8.05
C ARG A 73 4.79 22.81 -6.88
N GLY A 74 3.91 23.80 -6.76
CA GLY A 74 2.83 23.85 -5.78
C GLY A 74 1.48 23.98 -6.47
N ILE A 75 0.52 23.16 -6.06
CA ILE A 75 -0.86 23.19 -6.55
C ILE A 75 -1.76 23.56 -5.37
N SER A 76 -2.61 24.57 -5.52
CA SER A 76 -3.56 24.96 -4.46
C SER A 76 -4.42 23.76 -4.04
N LEU A 77 -4.60 23.57 -2.74
CA LEU A 77 -5.42 22.50 -2.17
C LEU A 77 -6.91 22.67 -2.46
N PHE A 78 -7.34 23.85 -2.91
CA PHE A 78 -8.69 24.11 -3.43
C PHE A 78 -8.85 23.65 -4.90
N SER A 79 -7.76 23.33 -5.57
CA SER A 79 -7.73 22.67 -6.89
C SER A 79 -7.53 21.16 -6.72
N GLN A 80 -7.96 20.38 -7.71
CA GLN A 80 -7.75 18.93 -7.70
C GLN A 80 -6.29 18.61 -8.04
N ILE A 81 -5.60 17.89 -7.15
CA ILE A 81 -4.24 17.43 -7.42
C ILE A 81 -4.28 16.19 -8.33
N PRO A 82 -3.52 16.18 -9.45
CA PRO A 82 -3.47 15.03 -10.34
C PRO A 82 -3.01 13.75 -9.64
N THR A 83 -3.63 12.63 -10.00
CA THR A 83 -3.29 11.31 -9.44
C THR A 83 -1.91 10.83 -9.87
N SER A 84 -1.43 11.34 -10.99
CA SER A 84 -0.15 11.00 -11.60
C SER A 84 1.03 11.82 -11.07
N ARG A 85 0.80 12.80 -10.18
CA ARG A 85 1.87 13.65 -9.63
C ARG A 85 2.84 12.80 -8.81
N THR A 86 4.13 12.90 -9.15
CA THR A 86 5.23 12.22 -8.45
C THR A 86 6.03 13.20 -7.58
N CYS A 87 6.95 12.68 -6.74
CA CYS A 87 7.90 13.52 -6.02
C CYS A 87 8.73 14.40 -6.97
N VAL A 88 9.10 13.90 -8.14
CA VAL A 88 9.89 14.64 -9.13
C VAL A 88 9.09 15.81 -9.69
N ASP A 89 7.82 15.58 -10.03
CA ASP A 89 6.89 16.61 -10.51
C ASP A 89 6.67 17.72 -9.46
N ALA A 90 6.66 17.34 -8.18
CA ALA A 90 6.58 18.26 -7.05
C ALA A 90 7.93 18.93 -6.69
N PHE A 91 8.98 18.69 -7.46
CA PHE A 91 10.35 19.18 -7.21
C PHE A 91 10.87 18.78 -5.81
N ILE A 92 10.58 17.54 -5.40
CA ILE A 92 11.08 16.94 -4.16
C ILE A 92 12.26 16.04 -4.50
N GLU A 93 13.41 16.30 -3.89
CA GLU A 93 14.60 15.50 -4.09
C GLU A 93 14.40 14.06 -3.60
N PRO A 94 15.08 13.07 -4.22
CA PRO A 94 14.88 11.66 -3.89
C PRO A 94 15.09 11.31 -2.41
N HIS A 95 15.92 12.08 -1.71
CA HIS A 95 16.22 11.89 -0.29
C HIS A 95 15.19 12.52 0.66
N TRP A 96 14.29 13.39 0.17
CA TRP A 96 13.13 13.90 0.92
C TRP A 96 11.84 13.15 0.58
N CYS A 97 11.81 12.44 -0.55
CA CYS A 97 10.66 11.64 -0.96
C CYS A 97 10.48 10.41 -0.05
N ALA A 98 9.35 10.34 0.67
CA ALA A 98 8.97 9.20 1.50
C ALA A 98 8.27 8.07 0.72
N CYS A 99 8.07 8.23 -0.59
CA CYS A 99 7.43 7.20 -1.40
C CYS A 99 8.30 5.94 -1.45
N LEU A 100 7.63 4.79 -1.38
CA LEU A 100 8.25 3.49 -1.58
C LEU A 100 8.12 3.07 -3.04
N SER A 101 9.07 2.28 -3.53
CA SER A 101 9.06 1.76 -4.90
C SER A 101 9.01 0.23 -4.91
N TRP A 102 8.12 -0.31 -5.75
CA TRP A 102 8.09 -1.74 -6.02
C TRP A 102 9.26 -2.13 -6.93
N GLU A 103 10.08 -3.06 -6.46
CA GLU A 103 11.11 -3.71 -7.24
C GLU A 103 10.67 -5.15 -7.53
N ARG A 104 10.60 -5.51 -8.81
CA ARG A 104 10.28 -6.88 -9.21
C ARG A 104 11.44 -7.80 -8.85
N VAL A 105 11.12 -8.93 -8.21
CA VAL A 105 12.10 -9.94 -7.80
C VAL A 105 11.82 -11.27 -8.48
N GLY A 106 12.85 -12.12 -8.57
CA GLY A 106 12.74 -13.44 -9.18
C GLY A 106 11.86 -14.35 -8.34
N VAL A 107 10.94 -15.07 -8.98
CA VAL A 107 10.08 -16.04 -8.26
C VAL A 107 10.87 -17.22 -7.66
N GLU A 108 12.04 -17.52 -8.22
CA GLU A 108 12.95 -18.56 -7.75
C GLU A 108 13.83 -18.13 -6.57
N GLU A 109 13.81 -16.86 -6.19
CA GLU A 109 14.57 -16.40 -5.03
C GLU A 109 14.09 -17.09 -3.75
N GLN A 110 15.02 -17.58 -2.92
CA GLN A 110 14.68 -18.31 -1.70
C GLN A 110 13.72 -17.54 -0.78
N ARG A 111 13.87 -16.21 -0.69
CA ARG A 111 12.97 -15.37 0.12
C ARG A 111 11.54 -15.35 -0.44
N VAL A 112 11.38 -15.32 -1.76
CA VAL A 112 10.06 -15.37 -2.41
C VAL A 112 9.40 -16.73 -2.22
N GLN A 113 10.16 -17.81 -2.35
CA GLN A 113 9.67 -19.16 -2.07
C GLN A 113 9.20 -19.28 -0.61
N ARG A 114 10.01 -18.83 0.35
CA ARG A 114 9.62 -18.80 1.77
C ARG A 114 8.39 -17.93 2.02
N ALA A 115 8.27 -16.77 1.37
CA ALA A 115 7.08 -15.92 1.48
C ALA A 115 5.82 -16.63 0.98
N ALA A 116 5.89 -17.31 -0.17
CA ALA A 116 4.78 -18.07 -0.72
C ALA A 116 4.36 -19.23 0.19
N HIS A 117 5.33 -19.96 0.74
CA HIS A 117 5.07 -21.03 1.72
C HIS A 117 4.47 -20.49 3.02
N ALA A 118 4.97 -19.37 3.54
CA ALA A 118 4.42 -18.70 4.72
C ALA A 118 2.96 -18.27 4.47
N LEU A 119 2.65 -17.71 3.30
CA LEU A 119 1.29 -17.33 2.92
C LEU A 119 0.34 -18.54 2.92
N VAL A 120 0.69 -19.61 2.22
CA VAL A 120 -0.17 -20.80 2.13
C VAL A 120 -0.29 -21.50 3.48
N HIS A 121 0.77 -21.58 4.26
CA HIS A 121 0.72 -22.08 5.62
C HIS A 121 -0.24 -21.26 6.49
N TYR A 122 -0.19 -19.94 6.40
CA TYR A 122 -1.07 -19.04 7.14
C TYR A 122 -2.54 -19.20 6.72
N ILE A 123 -2.83 -19.32 5.42
CA ILE A 123 -4.18 -19.63 4.90
C ILE A 123 -4.68 -20.98 5.43
N ASN A 124 -3.86 -22.02 5.39
CA ASN A 124 -4.20 -23.36 5.86
C ASN A 124 -4.41 -23.42 7.37
N THR A 125 -3.69 -22.59 8.12
CA THR A 125 -3.86 -22.43 9.58
C THR A 125 -5.19 -21.73 9.88
N TYR A 126 -5.50 -20.67 9.14
CA TYR A 126 -6.74 -19.92 9.31
C TYR A 126 -8.01 -20.75 8.99
N THR A 127 -7.91 -21.63 7.99
CA THR A 127 -8.99 -22.56 7.62
C THR A 127 -8.97 -23.88 8.41
N ALA A 128 -7.97 -24.12 9.26
CA ALA A 128 -7.80 -25.39 9.98
C ALA A 128 -9.02 -25.82 10.81
N PRO A 129 -9.78 -24.94 11.49
CA PRO A 129 -11.00 -25.34 12.20
C PRO A 129 -12.06 -25.98 11.28
N GLN A 130 -12.02 -25.68 9.99
CA GLN A 130 -12.97 -26.19 8.99
C GLN A 130 -12.35 -27.29 8.11
N ARG A 131 -11.30 -27.99 8.56
CA ARG A 131 -10.59 -28.99 7.73
C ARG A 131 -11.43 -30.21 7.33
N ALA A 132 -12.49 -30.48 8.07
CA ALA A 132 -13.51 -31.47 7.72
C ALA A 132 -14.32 -31.07 6.48
N LEU A 133 -14.44 -29.77 6.20
CA LEU A 133 -15.20 -29.22 5.08
C LEU A 133 -14.29 -28.73 3.95
N CYS A 134 -13.17 -28.10 4.28
CA CYS A 134 -12.24 -27.46 3.34
C CYS A 134 -11.00 -28.33 3.13
N HIS A 135 -10.54 -28.40 1.88
CA HIS A 135 -9.25 -28.97 1.54
C HIS A 135 -8.09 -28.09 2.02
N GLU A 136 -6.96 -28.74 2.32
CA GLU A 136 -5.69 -28.04 2.47
C GLU A 136 -5.20 -27.55 1.12
N LEU A 137 -4.73 -26.30 1.07
CA LEU A 137 -4.19 -25.72 -0.14
C LEU A 137 -2.69 -25.97 -0.25
N THR A 138 -2.22 -26.24 -1.45
CA THR A 138 -0.81 -26.35 -1.81
C THR A 138 -0.47 -25.34 -2.89
N ILE A 139 0.79 -24.88 -2.92
CA ILE A 139 1.25 -23.98 -3.99
C ILE A 139 1.30 -24.77 -5.29
N GLN A 140 0.58 -24.28 -6.30
CA GLN A 140 0.67 -24.79 -7.66
C GLN A 140 1.79 -24.09 -8.43
N LYS A 141 1.84 -22.76 -8.37
CA LYS A 141 2.93 -21.95 -8.94
C LYS A 141 2.93 -20.53 -8.39
N ILE A 142 4.09 -19.89 -8.39
CA ILE A 142 4.25 -18.45 -8.15
C ILE A 142 4.32 -17.77 -9.53
N THR A 143 3.51 -16.76 -9.76
CA THR A 143 3.39 -16.08 -11.06
C THR A 143 4.10 -14.73 -11.09
N TRP A 144 4.15 -14.05 -9.96
CA TRP A 144 4.79 -12.75 -9.82
C TRP A 144 5.22 -12.53 -8.37
N ALA A 145 6.32 -11.79 -8.18
CA ALA A 145 6.76 -11.31 -6.89
C ALA A 145 7.43 -9.93 -7.01
N GLY A 146 7.25 -9.13 -5.97
CA GLY A 146 7.88 -7.82 -5.83
C GLY A 146 8.20 -7.55 -4.37
N LYS A 147 9.16 -6.65 -4.13
CA LYS A 147 9.47 -6.11 -2.80
C LYS A 147 9.30 -4.59 -2.82
N LEU A 148 8.74 -4.04 -1.76
CA LEU A 148 8.55 -2.61 -1.59
C LEU A 148 9.68 -2.06 -0.73
N LEU A 149 10.48 -1.16 -1.31
CA LEU A 149 11.67 -0.59 -0.66
C LEU A 149 11.64 0.94 -0.63
N PRO A 150 12.24 1.57 0.40
CA PRO A 150 12.52 2.99 0.38
C PRO A 150 13.52 3.34 -0.73
N THR A 151 13.51 4.60 -1.15
CA THR A 151 14.47 5.10 -2.15
C THR A 151 15.90 5.02 -1.63
N LYS A 152 16.87 4.81 -2.53
CA LYS A 152 18.30 4.85 -2.18
C LYS A 152 18.66 6.19 -1.51
N GLY A 153 18.16 7.30 -2.04
CA GLY A 153 18.40 8.63 -1.50
C GLY A 153 17.95 8.78 -0.04
N LEU A 154 16.80 8.20 0.33
CA LEU A 154 16.32 8.21 1.71
C LEU A 154 17.24 7.39 2.62
N LEU A 155 17.64 6.19 2.18
CA LEU A 155 18.49 5.30 2.98
C LEU A 155 19.88 5.89 3.22
N THR A 156 20.47 6.55 2.21
CA THR A 156 21.83 7.10 2.29
C THR A 156 21.90 8.49 2.93
N TYR A 157 20.78 9.18 3.14
CA TYR A 157 20.78 10.52 3.74
C TYR A 157 21.13 10.49 5.23
N LYS A 158 22.17 11.22 5.62
CA LYS A 158 22.64 11.35 7.00
C LYS A 158 22.17 12.64 7.66
N LYS A 159 22.41 13.76 7.00
CA LYS A 159 22.15 15.13 7.46
C LYS A 159 22.29 16.12 6.30
N ASN A 160 22.02 17.39 6.57
CA ASN A 160 22.45 18.47 5.68
C ASN A 160 23.98 18.64 5.78
N ALA A 161 24.63 18.80 4.64
CA ALA A 161 26.05 19.11 4.53
C ALA A 161 26.31 20.62 4.65
N ASP A 162 25.31 21.43 4.32
CA ASP A 162 25.30 22.89 4.36
C ASP A 162 24.41 23.44 5.50
N VAL A 163 24.52 24.74 5.77
CA VAL A 163 23.84 25.41 6.90
C VAL A 163 22.36 25.64 6.58
N ASP A 164 22.07 25.93 5.32
CA ASP A 164 20.77 26.23 4.73
C ASP A 164 19.97 24.97 4.35
N GLY A 165 20.64 23.82 4.19
CA GLY A 165 19.99 22.52 4.07
C GLY A 165 19.60 22.10 2.65
N PHE A 166 20.24 22.68 1.63
CA PHE A 166 20.03 22.33 0.22
C PHE A 166 20.94 21.19 -0.24
N VAL A 167 22.09 20.99 0.41
CA VAL A 167 23.08 19.98 0.04
C VAL A 167 23.00 18.80 1.01
N PRO A 168 22.60 17.60 0.53
CA PRO A 168 22.53 16.44 1.39
C PRO A 168 23.90 15.78 1.60
N ASP A 169 24.18 15.36 2.83
CA ASP A 169 25.20 14.37 3.14
C ASP A 169 24.60 12.96 2.92
N LEU A 170 25.00 12.30 1.83
CA LEU A 170 24.53 10.97 1.43
C LEU A 170 25.50 9.83 1.83
N THR A 171 26.27 10.02 2.91
CA THR A 171 27.27 9.04 3.38
C THR A 171 26.72 8.02 4.39
N ASP A 172 25.41 8.00 4.64
CA ASP A 172 24.82 7.02 5.55
C ASP A 172 24.69 5.64 4.89
N GLU A 173 24.71 4.59 5.71
CA GLU A 173 24.57 3.19 5.30
C GLU A 173 23.43 2.55 6.09
N THR A 174 22.26 3.18 6.08
CA THR A 174 21.11 2.68 6.85
C THR A 174 20.64 1.35 6.30
N GLU A 175 20.79 0.33 7.14
CA GLU A 175 20.27 -1.00 6.86
C GLU A 175 18.74 -1.01 6.83
N VAL A 176 18.20 -1.72 5.85
CA VAL A 176 16.77 -2.03 5.77
C VAL A 176 16.47 -3.10 6.81
N SER A 177 15.58 -2.80 7.75
CA SER A 177 15.18 -3.73 8.82
C SER A 177 13.91 -4.51 8.48
N GLU A 178 13.01 -3.90 7.70
CA GLU A 178 11.75 -4.50 7.31
C GLU A 178 11.46 -4.24 5.83
N VAL A 179 10.95 -5.24 5.13
CA VAL A 179 10.58 -5.18 3.71
C VAL A 179 9.20 -5.79 3.54
N VAL A 180 8.34 -5.15 2.75
CA VAL A 180 7.07 -5.77 2.35
C VAL A 180 7.30 -6.52 1.04
N TYR A 181 7.01 -7.82 1.02
CA TYR A 181 6.93 -8.61 -0.19
C TYR A 181 5.47 -8.67 -0.66
N GLN A 182 5.25 -8.60 -1.96
CA GLN A 182 3.97 -8.95 -2.56
C GLN A 182 4.18 -10.16 -3.47
N VAL A 183 3.34 -11.18 -3.31
CA VAL A 183 3.41 -12.42 -4.08
C VAL A 183 2.06 -12.71 -4.73
N HIS A 184 2.11 -13.13 -5.99
CA HIS A 184 0.96 -13.62 -6.72
C HIS A 184 1.15 -15.10 -6.98
N LEU A 185 0.33 -15.95 -6.38
CA LEU A 185 0.46 -17.39 -6.49
C LEU A 185 -0.86 -18.07 -6.79
N HIS A 186 -0.76 -19.25 -7.40
CA HIS A 186 -1.88 -20.13 -7.66
C HIS A 186 -1.80 -21.29 -6.68
N THR A 187 -2.94 -21.68 -6.10
CA THR A 187 -3.02 -22.88 -5.26
C THR A 187 -3.89 -23.97 -5.85
N SER A 188 -3.65 -25.19 -5.38
CA SER A 188 -4.44 -26.38 -5.63
C SER A 188 -4.93 -26.95 -4.29
N PRO A 189 -6.13 -27.55 -4.20
CA PRO A 189 -7.17 -27.60 -5.25
C PRO A 189 -7.91 -26.26 -5.43
N GLY A 190 -8.71 -26.15 -6.50
CA GLY A 190 -9.56 -24.98 -6.75
C GLY A 190 -8.97 -23.87 -7.63
N HIS A 191 -7.75 -24.06 -8.16
CA HIS A 191 -7.05 -23.17 -9.09
C HIS A 191 -7.12 -21.70 -8.67
N ALA A 192 -6.54 -21.48 -7.50
CA ALA A 192 -6.88 -20.39 -6.65
C ALA A 192 -5.85 -19.27 -6.73
N HIS A 193 -6.20 -18.12 -7.30
CA HIS A 193 -5.24 -17.04 -7.54
C HIS A 193 -5.25 -16.06 -6.36
N PHE A 194 -4.16 -16.07 -5.60
CA PHE A 194 -3.98 -15.16 -4.47
C PHE A 194 -2.95 -14.10 -4.80
N GLU A 195 -3.25 -12.88 -4.36
CA GLU A 195 -2.33 -11.76 -4.25
C GLU A 195 -2.26 -11.41 -2.77
N ALA A 196 -1.05 -11.32 -2.20
CA ALA A 196 -0.90 -10.93 -0.81
C ALA A 196 0.37 -10.14 -0.55
N SER A 197 0.28 -9.24 0.43
CA SER A 197 1.43 -8.53 1.00
C SER A 197 1.87 -9.19 2.30
N LEU A 198 3.18 -9.39 2.47
CA LEU A 198 3.81 -10.00 3.63
C LEU A 198 4.90 -9.07 4.15
N SER A 199 4.87 -8.75 5.44
CA SER A 199 5.96 -8.05 6.11
C SER A 199 7.08 -9.04 6.42
N TYR A 200 8.31 -8.74 5.99
CA TYR A 200 9.49 -9.53 6.28
C TYR A 200 10.44 -8.76 7.18
N ASN A 201 10.63 -9.27 8.40
CA ASN A 201 11.61 -8.76 9.33
C ASN A 201 12.98 -9.39 9.02
N ILE A 202 13.93 -8.58 8.54
CA ILE A 202 15.24 -9.08 8.12
C ILE A 202 16.06 -9.59 9.31
N ARG A 203 15.93 -8.95 10.48
CA ARG A 203 16.71 -9.30 11.67
C ARG A 203 16.25 -10.61 12.31
N LEU A 204 14.94 -10.82 12.36
CA LEU A 204 14.34 -12.04 12.91
C LEU A 204 14.24 -13.17 11.87
N ASP A 205 14.45 -12.85 10.59
CA ASP A 205 14.25 -13.75 9.46
C ASP A 205 12.83 -14.35 9.42
N THR A 206 11.82 -13.55 9.74
CA THR A 206 10.42 -13.98 9.82
C THR A 206 9.50 -13.21 8.90
N PHE A 207 8.52 -13.92 8.35
CA PHE A 207 7.39 -13.32 7.63
C PHE A 207 6.18 -13.20 8.55
N SER A 208 5.49 -12.07 8.48
CA SER A 208 4.18 -11.86 9.06
C SER A 208 3.17 -11.58 7.95
N VAL A 209 1.99 -12.19 8.09
CA VAL A 209 0.89 -12.11 7.13
C VAL A 209 -0.35 -11.67 7.89
N LYS A 210 -1.15 -10.80 7.28
CA LYS A 210 -2.47 -10.43 7.80
C LYS A 210 -3.54 -10.83 6.80
N MET A 211 -4.69 -11.33 7.27
CA MET A 211 -5.72 -11.88 6.36
C MET A 211 -6.47 -10.81 5.56
N GLU A 212 -6.48 -9.58 6.06
CA GLU A 212 -6.91 -8.37 5.35
C GLU A 212 -6.05 -8.10 4.11
N ASP A 213 -4.76 -8.45 4.15
CA ASP A 213 -3.81 -8.20 3.07
C ASP A 213 -3.78 -9.33 2.03
N VAL A 214 -4.58 -10.40 2.22
CA VAL A 214 -4.69 -11.51 1.27
C VAL A 214 -5.95 -11.35 0.42
N SER A 215 -5.77 -11.22 -0.89
CA SER A 215 -6.85 -11.06 -1.86
C SER A 215 -6.95 -12.26 -2.80
N ARG A 216 -8.18 -12.67 -3.09
CA ARG A 216 -8.49 -13.70 -4.09
C ARG A 216 -8.89 -13.00 -5.38
N THR A 217 -8.07 -13.10 -6.42
CA THR A 217 -8.19 -12.28 -7.63
C THR A 217 -9.04 -12.91 -8.73
N ASN A 218 -9.28 -14.23 -8.70
CA ASN A 218 -10.22 -14.91 -9.60
C ASN A 218 -11.55 -15.31 -8.91
N LYS A 219 -12.62 -15.40 -9.70
CA LYS A 219 -13.95 -15.83 -9.25
C LYS A 219 -13.91 -17.25 -8.66
N TYR A 220 -14.47 -17.44 -7.47
CA TYR A 220 -14.52 -18.74 -6.78
C TYR A 220 -15.89 -19.44 -6.85
N GLY A 221 -16.96 -18.75 -7.21
CA GLY A 221 -18.29 -19.37 -7.42
C GLY A 221 -18.78 -20.21 -6.23
N ASP A 222 -19.14 -21.47 -6.50
CA ASP A 222 -19.61 -22.46 -5.52
C ASP A 222 -18.51 -23.29 -4.84
N GLN A 223 -17.23 -22.98 -5.09
CA GLN A 223 -16.10 -23.64 -4.41
C GLN A 223 -16.23 -23.64 -2.87
N PRO A 224 -16.67 -22.54 -2.19
CA PRO A 224 -16.84 -22.51 -0.75
C PRO A 224 -18.29 -22.76 -0.28
N HIS A 225 -19.12 -23.52 -1.01
CA HIS A 225 -20.56 -23.71 -0.67
C HIS A 225 -20.78 -24.23 0.77
N CYS A 226 -19.94 -25.14 1.25
CA CYS A 226 -19.97 -25.72 2.60
C CYS A 226 -19.76 -24.68 3.74
N VAL A 227 -19.04 -23.58 3.47
CA VAL A 227 -18.79 -22.51 4.45
C VAL A 227 -19.50 -21.20 4.08
N ARG A 228 -20.23 -21.18 2.97
CA ARG A 228 -20.80 -19.95 2.40
C ARG A 228 -21.66 -19.20 3.42
N ASN A 229 -22.55 -19.89 4.12
CA ASN A 229 -23.48 -19.25 5.04
C ASN A 229 -22.94 -19.21 6.48
N SER A 230 -22.21 -20.23 6.90
CA SER A 230 -21.71 -20.37 8.27
C SER A 230 -20.46 -19.53 8.54
N HIS A 231 -19.55 -19.40 7.57
CA HIS A 231 -18.28 -18.68 7.72
C HIS A 231 -17.97 -17.82 6.49
N PRO A 232 -18.68 -16.70 6.27
CA PRO A 232 -18.50 -15.85 5.09
C PRO A 232 -17.07 -15.34 4.88
N HIS A 233 -16.32 -15.12 5.97
CA HIS A 233 -14.92 -14.69 5.94
C HIS A 233 -13.97 -15.75 5.34
N LEU A 234 -14.36 -17.03 5.30
CA LEU A 234 -13.56 -18.13 4.72
C LEU A 234 -13.83 -18.36 3.23
N ARG A 235 -14.82 -17.67 2.64
CA ARG A 235 -15.25 -17.92 1.24
C ARG A 235 -14.12 -17.79 0.23
N LYS A 236 -13.19 -16.84 0.45
CA LYS A 236 -12.06 -16.60 -0.46
C LYS A 236 -10.95 -17.65 -0.34
N PHE A 237 -10.97 -18.48 0.70
CA PHE A 237 -9.92 -19.43 1.04
C PHE A 237 -10.34 -20.89 0.94
N CYS A 238 -11.59 -21.21 1.26
CA CYS A 238 -12.05 -22.59 1.33
C CYS A 238 -12.38 -23.17 -0.05
N TYR A 239 -11.81 -24.33 -0.35
CA TYR A 239 -12.29 -25.22 -1.39
C TYR A 239 -12.95 -26.45 -0.74
N CYS A 240 -14.28 -26.57 -0.88
CA CYS A 240 -15.05 -27.61 -0.21
C CYS A 240 -14.69 -29.02 -0.69
N ARG A 241 -14.83 -30.00 0.21
CA ARG A 241 -14.55 -31.40 -0.07
C ARG A 241 -15.61 -32.07 -0.91
N GLU A 242 -16.86 -31.82 -0.57
CA GLU A 242 -18.02 -32.34 -1.28
C GLU A 242 -18.29 -31.50 -2.53
N PRO A 243 -18.94 -32.06 -3.56
CA PRO A 243 -19.41 -31.28 -4.69
C PRO A 243 -20.53 -30.32 -4.26
N PRO A 244 -20.66 -29.15 -4.92
CA PRO A 244 -21.73 -28.21 -4.61
C PRO A 244 -23.11 -28.84 -4.86
N PRO A 245 -24.14 -28.45 -4.08
CA PRO A 245 -25.50 -28.93 -4.30
C PRO A 245 -25.98 -28.54 -5.71
N PRO A 246 -26.86 -29.35 -6.33
CA PRO A 246 -27.43 -29.00 -7.63
C PRO A 246 -28.15 -27.66 -7.55
N PRO A 247 -28.14 -26.86 -8.64
CA PRO A 247 -28.86 -25.60 -8.67
C PRO A 247 -30.35 -25.85 -8.36
N PRO A 248 -31.02 -24.95 -7.62
CA PRO A 248 -32.44 -25.10 -7.37
C PRO A 248 -33.18 -25.21 -8.71
N HIS A 249 -34.04 -26.22 -8.84
CA HIS A 249 -34.90 -26.35 -10.02
C HIS A 249 -35.71 -25.07 -10.16
N ASP A 250 -35.53 -24.40 -11.30
CA ASP A 250 -36.25 -23.20 -11.66
C ASP A 250 -37.75 -23.53 -11.62
N LYS A 251 -38.47 -22.97 -10.64
CA LYS A 251 -39.92 -23.06 -10.61
C LYS A 251 -40.42 -22.08 -11.67
N THR A 252 -40.66 -22.61 -12.87
CA THR A 252 -41.47 -21.98 -13.94
C THR A 252 -42.77 -21.43 -13.39
#